data_AF-A0A081GIN5-F1
#
_entry.id   AF-A0A081GIN5-F1
#
_cell.length_a   1.000
_cell.length_b   1.000
_cell.length_c   1.000
_cell.angle_alpha   90.00
_cell.angle_beta   90.00
_cell.angle_gamma   90.00
#
_symmetry.space_group_name_H-M   'P 1'
#
loop_
_entity.id
_entity.type
_entity.pdbx_description
1 polymer ?
#
loop_
_entity_poly.entity_id
_entity_poly.type
_entity_poly.pdbx_seq_one_letter_code
_entity_poly.pdbx_strand_id
1 'polypeptide(L)'
;MPVPLAAMPLLLAASPVLAATPVPAEGFVPFTPPERQSIQQDGGVSGEVETFDPIARARLIAEQIPRRWSGSYQSFSGGPAVPVVLRIDGATPVGQIVDLRGSMAIGGVETPVQGNLNAKSDQLDLLVLADPLGAALEPGGQFQSVQGLSLSGWSAPRLTTPGGRLQMVPEATAPSARTEPVAPIRGLW
;
A
#
# COMPACT_ATOMS: atom_id res chain seq x y z
N MET A 1 9.92 59.82 -46.96
CA MET A 1 9.10 60.29 -45.82
C MET A 1 8.88 59.11 -44.89
N PRO A 2 9.62 59.00 -43.77
CA PRO A 2 9.56 57.88 -42.85
C PRO A 2 8.39 58.04 -41.86
N VAL A 3 7.65 56.96 -41.63
CA VAL A 3 6.55 56.90 -40.64
C VAL A 3 7.12 56.32 -39.33
N PRO A 4 6.83 56.92 -38.16
CA PRO A 4 7.54 56.62 -36.91
C PRO A 4 7.11 55.31 -36.24
N LEU A 5 8.10 54.74 -35.54
CA LEU A 5 8.00 53.64 -34.58
C LEU A 5 6.94 53.95 -33.52
N ALA A 6 5.88 53.13 -33.43
CA ALA A 6 4.95 53.19 -32.32
C ALA A 6 5.55 52.41 -31.12
N ALA A 7 5.92 53.12 -30.07
CA ALA A 7 6.33 52.55 -28.80
C ALA A 7 5.10 51.97 -28.06
N MET A 8 5.13 50.67 -27.75
CA MET A 8 4.13 50.04 -26.88
C MET A 8 4.32 50.50 -25.43
N PRO A 9 3.24 50.85 -24.70
CA PRO A 9 3.32 51.05 -23.26
C PRO A 9 3.43 49.69 -22.56
N LEU A 10 4.55 49.47 -21.87
CA LEU A 10 4.76 48.35 -20.97
C LEU A 10 3.96 48.61 -19.68
N LEU A 11 2.77 48.02 -19.55
CA LEU A 11 2.00 48.04 -18.31
C LEU A 11 2.59 47.03 -17.32
N LEU A 12 3.44 47.53 -16.41
CA LEU A 12 3.87 46.82 -15.21
C LEU A 12 2.67 46.70 -14.26
N ALA A 13 2.04 45.53 -14.18
CA ALA A 13 1.09 45.23 -13.12
C ALA A 13 1.87 44.85 -11.84
N ALA A 14 2.05 45.82 -10.94
CA ALA A 14 2.53 45.56 -9.59
C ALA A 14 1.42 44.81 -8.81
N SER A 15 1.67 43.55 -8.47
CA SER A 15 0.79 42.80 -7.57
C SER A 15 0.92 43.36 -6.15
N PRO A 16 -0.16 43.70 -5.44
CA PRO A 16 -0.07 44.08 -4.03
C PRO A 16 0.25 42.83 -3.21
N VAL A 17 1.44 42.83 -2.58
CA VAL A 17 1.79 41.87 -1.54
C VAL A 17 0.84 42.10 -0.36
N LEU A 18 -0.03 41.13 -0.06
CA LEU A 18 -0.73 41.09 1.22
C LEU A 18 0.33 40.89 2.31
N ALA A 19 0.65 41.95 3.04
CA ALA A 19 1.43 41.84 4.26
C ALA A 19 0.60 41.08 5.31
N ALA A 20 1.15 39.99 5.85
CA ALA A 20 0.58 39.32 7.00
C ALA A 20 0.64 40.26 8.21
N THR A 21 -0.51 40.59 8.78
CA THR A 21 -0.58 41.28 10.07
C THR A 21 -0.04 40.34 11.15
N PRO A 22 0.95 40.76 11.97
CA PRO A 22 1.38 39.95 13.10
C PRO A 22 0.23 39.86 14.10
N VAL A 23 -0.06 38.63 14.54
CA VAL A 23 -0.98 38.38 15.65
C VAL A 23 -0.40 39.04 16.91
N PRO A 24 -1.16 39.85 17.66
CA PRO A 24 -0.67 40.44 18.90
C PRO A 24 -0.29 39.34 19.89
N ALA A 25 0.99 39.29 20.26
CA ALA A 25 1.54 38.39 21.26
C ALA A 25 1.33 38.97 22.67
N GLU A 26 0.08 39.16 23.08
CA GLU A 26 -0.23 39.53 24.47
C GLU A 26 -1.12 38.47 25.10
N GLY A 27 -0.46 37.55 25.80
CA GLY A 27 -1.10 36.45 26.50
C GLY A 27 -0.06 35.48 27.02
N PHE A 28 0.86 35.95 27.87
CA PHE A 28 1.73 35.04 28.62
C PHE A 28 0.88 34.37 29.70
N VAL A 29 0.29 33.22 29.37
CA VAL A 29 -0.38 32.37 30.36
C VAL A 29 0.73 31.73 31.20
N PRO A 30 0.76 31.93 32.54
CA PRO A 30 1.74 31.26 33.37
C PRO A 30 1.61 29.76 33.20
N PHE A 31 2.66 29.10 32.69
CA PHE A 31 2.72 27.64 32.66
C PHE A 31 2.87 27.15 34.11
N THR A 32 1.81 26.54 34.65
CA THR A 32 1.91 25.72 35.86
C THR A 32 2.17 24.30 35.40
N PRO A 33 3.36 23.73 35.65
CA PRO A 33 3.59 22.32 35.38
C PRO A 33 2.58 21.51 36.20
N PRO A 34 1.95 20.47 35.62
CA PRO A 34 1.18 19.54 36.44
C PRO A 34 2.11 18.96 37.50
N GLU A 35 1.60 18.77 38.72
CA GLU A 35 2.34 18.03 39.74
C GLU A 35 2.76 16.70 39.15
N ARG A 36 4.03 16.31 39.35
CA ARG A 36 4.49 14.97 38.98
C ARG A 36 3.69 13.99 39.81
N GLN A 37 2.59 13.50 39.27
CA GLN A 37 2.03 12.25 39.73
C GLN A 37 3.14 11.22 39.50
N SER A 38 3.75 10.75 40.59
CA SER A 38 4.40 9.46 40.55
C SER A 38 3.31 8.52 40.07
N ILE A 39 3.40 8.06 38.82
CA ILE A 39 2.65 6.92 38.37
C ILE A 39 3.06 5.83 39.34
N GLN A 40 2.21 5.54 40.32
CA GLN A 40 2.29 4.31 41.07
C GLN A 40 2.12 3.28 39.96
N GLN A 41 3.22 2.62 39.59
CA GLN A 41 3.16 1.44 38.75
C GLN A 41 2.19 0.52 39.48
N ASP A 42 0.93 0.57 39.07
CA ASP A 42 -0.08 -0.35 39.50
C ASP A 42 0.53 -1.72 39.21
N GLY A 43 0.77 -2.48 40.28
CA GLY A 43 1.77 -3.54 40.34
C GLY A 43 1.75 -4.32 39.04
N GLY A 44 2.84 -4.18 38.29
CA GLY A 44 2.91 -4.61 36.90
C GLY A 44 2.29 -5.99 36.77
N VAL A 45 1.19 -6.07 36.04
CA VAL A 45 0.89 -7.30 35.32
C VAL A 45 2.11 -7.46 34.42
N SER A 46 3.11 -8.21 34.89
CA SER A 46 4.10 -8.84 34.05
C SER A 46 3.31 -9.83 33.21
N GLY A 47 2.53 -9.29 32.27
CA GLY A 47 1.96 -10.05 31.19
C GLY A 47 3.17 -10.64 30.49
N GLU A 48 3.20 -11.96 30.42
CA GLU A 48 4.15 -12.69 29.62
C GLU A 48 4.28 -11.99 28.27
N VAL A 49 5.42 -11.35 28.01
CA VAL A 49 5.67 -10.72 26.72
C VAL A 49 5.78 -11.88 25.74
N GLU A 50 4.70 -12.14 25.02
CA GLU A 50 4.64 -13.16 24.00
C GLU A 50 5.81 -12.91 23.04
N THR A 51 6.78 -13.82 23.06
CA THR A 51 7.99 -13.66 22.27
C THR A 51 7.62 -13.91 20.82
N PHE A 52 7.37 -12.82 20.10
CA PHE A 52 7.05 -12.88 18.69
C PHE A 52 8.28 -13.34 17.90
N ASP A 53 8.18 -14.50 17.26
CA ASP A 53 9.19 -15.02 16.34
C ASP A 53 8.85 -14.64 14.88
N PRO A 54 9.46 -13.57 14.34
CA PRO A 54 9.19 -13.14 12.98
C PRO A 54 9.69 -14.12 11.91
N ILE A 55 10.67 -14.98 12.22
CA ILE A 55 11.23 -15.95 11.28
C ILE A 55 10.28 -17.14 11.14
N ALA A 56 9.76 -17.65 12.26
CA ALA A 56 8.72 -18.68 12.24
C ALA A 56 7.46 -18.18 11.50
N ARG A 57 7.05 -16.93 11.76
CA ARG A 57 5.92 -16.33 11.04
C ARG A 57 6.17 -16.20 9.54
N ALA A 58 7.37 -15.81 9.10
CA ALA A 58 7.70 -15.73 7.68
C ALA A 58 7.55 -17.08 6.97
N ARG A 59 7.96 -18.18 7.61
CA ARG A 59 7.75 -19.54 7.08
C ARG A 59 6.27 -19.88 6.97
N LEU A 60 5.49 -19.59 8.01
CA LEU A 60 4.05 -19.81 8.01
C LEU A 60 3.35 -19.03 6.89
N ILE A 61 3.70 -17.76 6.71
CA ILE A 61 3.19 -16.93 5.62
C ILE A 61 3.56 -17.56 4.26
N ALA A 62 4.82 -17.95 4.05
CA ALA A 62 5.26 -18.53 2.79
C ALA A 62 4.50 -19.83 2.43
N GLU A 63 4.15 -20.63 3.44
CA GLU A 63 3.35 -21.85 3.28
C GLU A 63 1.87 -21.55 2.98
N GLN A 64 1.29 -20.60 3.71
CA GLN A 64 -0.16 -20.38 3.74
C GLN A 64 -0.66 -19.27 2.79
N ILE A 65 0.23 -18.45 2.25
CA ILE A 65 -0.18 -17.31 1.41
C ILE A 65 -1.00 -17.81 0.20
N PRO A 66 -2.21 -17.26 -0.01
CA PRO A 66 -3.03 -17.59 -1.17
C PRO A 66 -2.26 -17.36 -2.48
N ARG A 67 -2.31 -18.34 -3.38
CA ARG A 67 -1.56 -18.29 -4.65
C ARG A 67 -2.23 -17.43 -5.71
N ARG A 68 -3.53 -17.13 -5.54
CA ARG A 68 -4.29 -16.27 -6.44
C ARG A 68 -5.05 -15.22 -5.66
N TRP A 69 -5.05 -14.02 -6.20
CA TRP A 69 -5.74 -12.86 -5.68
C TRP A 69 -6.43 -12.14 -6.82
N SER A 70 -7.64 -11.66 -6.58
CA SER A 70 -8.40 -10.86 -7.54
C SER A 70 -8.90 -9.59 -6.89
N GLY A 71 -9.09 -8.55 -7.69
CA GLY A 71 -9.47 -7.26 -7.18
C GLY A 71 -9.52 -6.18 -8.24
N SER A 72 -9.28 -4.95 -7.82
CA SER A 72 -9.31 -3.80 -8.72
C SER A 72 -8.28 -2.74 -8.35
N TYR A 73 -7.78 -2.07 -9.38
CA TYR A 73 -6.96 -0.88 -9.29
C TYR A 73 -7.78 0.35 -9.67
N GLN A 74 -7.65 1.43 -8.90
CA GLN A 74 -8.29 2.71 -9.14
C GLN A 74 -7.25 3.83 -9.05
N SER A 75 -7.01 4.51 -10.17
CA SER A 75 -6.15 5.69 -10.21
C SER A 75 -6.76 6.85 -9.44
N PHE A 76 -5.90 7.65 -8.79
CA PHE A 76 -6.29 8.91 -8.16
C PHE A 76 -6.40 10.08 -9.15
N SER A 77 -5.88 9.92 -10.37
CA SER A 77 -6.08 10.87 -11.46
C SER A 77 -7.50 10.84 -12.06
N GLY A 78 -8.32 9.86 -11.66
CA GLY A 78 -9.68 9.63 -12.18
C GLY A 78 -9.78 8.40 -13.08
N GLY A 79 -10.98 8.16 -13.61
CA GLY A 79 -11.30 6.98 -14.44
C GLY A 79 -12.00 5.85 -13.67
N PRO A 80 -12.48 4.80 -14.35
CA PRO A 80 -13.10 3.65 -13.70
C PRO A 80 -12.07 2.72 -13.04
N ALA A 81 -12.52 1.91 -12.09
CA ALA A 81 -11.71 0.84 -11.52
C ALA A 81 -11.44 -0.23 -12.59
N VAL A 82 -10.20 -0.71 -12.64
CA VAL A 82 -9.72 -1.69 -13.61
C VAL A 82 -9.51 -3.03 -12.90
N PRO A 83 -9.94 -4.17 -13.45
CA PRO A 83 -9.74 -5.47 -12.82
C PRO A 83 -8.26 -5.81 -12.71
N VAL A 84 -7.89 -6.43 -11.59
CA VAL A 84 -6.54 -6.92 -11.31
C VAL A 84 -6.59 -8.38 -10.86
N VAL A 85 -5.69 -9.19 -11.40
CA VAL A 85 -5.44 -10.56 -10.94
C VAL A 85 -3.96 -10.71 -10.64
N LEU A 86 -3.62 -11.19 -9.45
CA LEU A 86 -2.25 -11.52 -9.05
C LEU A 86 -2.15 -13.04 -8.86
N ARG A 87 -1.14 -13.63 -9.49
CA ARG A 87 -0.73 -15.02 -9.30
C ARG A 87 0.66 -15.04 -8.66
N ILE A 88 0.78 -15.74 -7.53
CA ILE A 88 2.03 -15.94 -6.81
C ILE A 88 2.56 -17.32 -7.16
N ASP A 89 3.69 -17.35 -7.86
CA ASP A 89 4.38 -18.56 -8.30
C ASP A 89 5.43 -19.02 -7.30
N GLY A 90 6.02 -18.09 -6.56
CA GLY A 90 7.00 -18.37 -5.52
C GLY A 90 6.77 -17.51 -4.28
N ALA A 91 6.89 -18.14 -3.12
CA ALA A 91 6.96 -17.46 -1.83
C ALA A 91 8.08 -18.10 -1.01
N THR A 92 9.21 -17.42 -0.89
CA THR A 92 10.42 -17.95 -0.26
C THR A 92 10.73 -17.18 1.02
N PRO A 93 10.75 -17.82 2.20
CA PRO A 93 11.11 -17.15 3.43
C PRO A 93 12.63 -16.91 3.48
N VAL A 94 13.02 -15.66 3.75
CA VAL A 94 14.40 -15.20 3.93
C VAL A 94 14.46 -14.38 5.23
N GLY A 95 14.83 -15.05 6.33
CA GLY A 95 14.77 -14.45 7.66
C GLY A 95 13.32 -14.09 8.03
N GLN A 96 13.06 -12.81 8.31
CA GLN A 96 11.72 -12.28 8.60
C GLN A 96 10.97 -11.76 7.36
N ILE A 97 11.53 -11.92 6.16
CA ILE A 97 10.94 -11.47 4.91
C ILE A 97 10.47 -12.68 4.10
N VAL A 98 9.40 -12.53 3.33
CA VAL A 98 8.99 -13.47 2.29
C VAL A 98 9.21 -12.81 0.93
N ASP A 99 10.15 -13.35 0.14
CA ASP A 99 10.33 -12.97 -1.28
C ASP A 99 9.20 -13.61 -2.09
N LEU A 100 8.46 -12.77 -2.82
CA LEU A 100 7.33 -13.13 -3.65
C LEU A 100 7.70 -12.98 -5.12
N ARG A 101 7.33 -13.98 -5.93
CA ARG A 101 7.49 -13.98 -7.39
C ARG A 101 6.19 -14.37 -8.04
N GLY A 102 5.88 -13.77 -9.19
CA GLY A 102 4.70 -14.15 -9.93
C GLY A 102 4.37 -13.24 -11.10
N SER A 103 3.07 -13.14 -11.37
CA SER A 103 2.51 -12.31 -12.45
C SER A 103 1.28 -11.55 -11.98
N MET A 104 1.11 -10.34 -12.48
CA MET A 104 -0.06 -9.50 -12.24
C MET A 104 -0.65 -9.05 -13.58
N ALA A 105 -1.94 -9.31 -13.78
CA ALA A 105 -2.71 -8.82 -14.90
C ALA A 105 -3.52 -7.59 -14.47
N ILE A 106 -3.23 -6.42 -15.05
CA ILE A 106 -3.92 -5.15 -14.76
C ILE A 106 -4.63 -4.70 -16.03
N GLY A 107 -5.97 -4.70 -16.01
CA GLY A 107 -6.76 -4.35 -17.20
C GLY A 107 -6.49 -5.27 -18.39
N GLY A 108 -6.14 -6.52 -18.14
CA GLY A 108 -5.80 -7.52 -19.16
C GLY A 108 -4.33 -7.51 -19.60
N VAL A 109 -3.50 -6.58 -19.14
CA VAL A 109 -2.06 -6.56 -19.43
C VAL A 109 -1.32 -7.37 -18.36
N GLU A 110 -0.78 -8.52 -18.74
CA GLU A 110 -0.01 -9.40 -17.83
C GLU A 110 1.44 -8.94 -17.73
N THR A 111 1.92 -8.84 -16.49
CA THR A 111 3.25 -8.34 -16.17
C THR A 111 3.90 -9.19 -15.09
N PRO A 112 5.20 -9.53 -15.18
CA PRO A 112 5.91 -10.19 -14.10
C PRO A 112 6.01 -9.24 -12.89
N VAL A 113 5.95 -9.82 -11.69
CA VAL A 113 6.09 -9.08 -10.43
C VAL A 113 7.10 -9.74 -9.50
N GLN A 114 7.73 -8.91 -8.67
CA GLN A 114 8.57 -9.33 -7.56
C GLN A 114 8.19 -8.50 -6.34
N GLY A 115 8.11 -9.11 -5.17
CA GLY A 115 7.84 -8.36 -3.94
C GLY A 115 8.47 -8.94 -2.70
N ASN A 116 8.41 -8.18 -1.62
CA ASN A 116 8.87 -8.55 -0.30
C ASN A 116 7.75 -8.29 0.70
N LEU A 117 7.42 -9.28 1.50
CA LEU A 117 6.47 -9.16 2.61
C LEU A 117 7.20 -9.33 3.93
N ASN A 118 7.17 -8.31 4.78
CA ASN A 118 7.78 -8.35 6.11
C ASN A 118 6.84 -9.05 7.09
N ALA A 119 7.27 -10.18 7.64
CA ALA A 119 6.47 -10.97 8.57
C ALA A 119 6.27 -10.29 9.93
N LYS A 120 7.05 -9.28 10.31
CA LYS A 120 6.81 -8.54 11.56
C LYS A 120 5.75 -7.46 11.41
N SER A 121 5.77 -6.71 10.30
CA SER A 121 4.90 -5.55 10.10
C SER A 121 3.76 -5.77 9.12
N ASP A 122 3.71 -6.92 8.44
CA ASP A 122 2.84 -7.17 7.27
C ASP A 122 3.00 -6.13 6.14
N GLN A 123 4.15 -5.45 6.12
CA GLN A 123 4.45 -4.48 5.08
C GLN A 123 4.84 -5.20 3.80
N LEU A 124 4.15 -4.86 2.71
CA LEU A 124 4.44 -5.33 1.35
C LEU A 124 5.11 -4.23 0.55
N ASP A 125 6.13 -4.61 -0.21
CA ASP A 125 6.61 -3.89 -1.38
C ASP A 125 6.53 -4.82 -2.60
N LEU A 126 5.88 -4.41 -3.69
CA LEU A 126 5.64 -5.23 -4.87
C LEU A 126 5.94 -4.43 -6.14
N LEU A 127 7.03 -4.78 -6.79
CA LEU A 127 7.50 -4.25 -8.05
C LEU A 127 6.78 -4.90 -9.22
N VAL A 128 6.43 -4.09 -10.23
CA VAL A 128 5.87 -4.53 -11.49
C VAL A 128 6.92 -4.35 -12.59
N LEU A 129 7.31 -5.43 -13.25
CA LEU A 129 8.59 -5.54 -13.95
C LEU A 129 8.48 -5.50 -15.49
N ALA A 130 7.49 -4.79 -16.03
CA ALA A 130 7.29 -4.69 -17.48
C ALA A 130 7.00 -3.26 -17.96
N ASP A 131 6.97 -3.12 -19.28
CA ASP A 131 6.43 -1.98 -20.01
C ASP A 131 5.73 -2.55 -21.27
N PRO A 132 4.42 -2.35 -21.47
CA PRO A 132 3.47 -1.55 -20.67
C PRO A 132 2.89 -2.27 -19.43
N LEU A 133 2.35 -1.49 -18.48
CA LEU A 133 1.80 -1.98 -17.20
C LEU A 133 0.26 -2.04 -17.10
N GLY A 134 -0.47 -1.56 -18.11
CA GLY A 134 -1.93 -1.40 -18.04
C GLY A 134 -2.37 -0.24 -17.13
N ALA A 135 -3.66 0.12 -17.19
CA ALA A 135 -4.28 1.18 -16.35
C ALA A 135 -3.53 2.53 -16.27
N ALA A 136 -2.79 2.89 -17.33
CA ALA A 136 -1.92 4.08 -17.38
C ALA A 136 -0.86 4.14 -16.26
N LEU A 137 -0.49 2.99 -15.69
CA LEU A 137 0.64 2.89 -14.77
C LEU A 137 1.96 3.12 -15.50
N GLU A 138 2.81 3.92 -14.90
CA GLU A 138 4.15 4.21 -15.45
C GLU A 138 5.17 3.14 -15.00
N PRO A 139 6.01 2.63 -15.90
CA PRO A 139 7.11 1.74 -15.52
C PRO A 139 8.01 2.34 -14.43
N GLY A 140 8.45 1.50 -13.49
CA GLY A 140 9.34 1.89 -12.39
C GLY A 140 8.64 2.35 -11.11
N GLY A 141 7.31 2.35 -11.06
CA GLY A 141 6.57 2.45 -9.80
C GLY A 141 6.38 1.08 -9.12
N GLN A 142 5.74 1.10 -7.95
CA GLN A 142 5.54 -0.11 -7.13
C GLN A 142 4.28 -0.03 -6.27
N PHE A 143 3.74 -1.17 -5.88
CA PHE A 143 2.66 -1.27 -4.91
C PHE A 143 3.21 -1.44 -3.50
N GLN A 144 2.70 -0.65 -2.55
CA GLN A 144 3.10 -0.72 -1.15
C GLN A 144 1.89 -0.89 -0.23
N SER A 145 2.03 -1.68 0.82
CA SER A 145 0.97 -1.92 1.80
C SER A 145 1.52 -2.06 3.20
N VAL A 146 0.66 -1.83 4.20
CA VAL A 146 0.87 -2.17 5.62
C VAL A 146 -0.05 -3.30 6.09
N GLN A 147 -0.79 -3.93 5.17
CA GLN A 147 -1.77 -4.99 5.40
C GLN A 147 -1.62 -6.12 4.35
N GLY A 148 -0.37 -6.46 4.02
CA GLY A 148 -0.04 -7.47 3.03
C GLY A 148 -0.59 -7.16 1.64
N LEU A 149 -1.21 -8.15 1.00
CA LEU A 149 -1.68 -8.05 -0.38
C LEU A 149 -3.08 -7.44 -0.51
N SER A 150 -3.85 -7.34 0.56
CA SER A 150 -5.28 -7.01 0.48
C SER A 150 -5.56 -5.56 0.08
N LEU A 151 -4.72 -4.62 0.49
CA LEU A 151 -4.89 -3.19 0.21
C LEU A 151 -3.54 -2.53 0.05
N SER A 152 -3.20 -2.06 -1.15
CA SER A 152 -1.95 -1.38 -1.44
C SER A 152 -2.17 -0.07 -2.18
N GLY A 153 -1.20 0.84 -2.04
CA GLY A 153 -1.11 2.07 -2.82
C GLY A 153 -0.08 1.91 -3.94
N TRP A 154 -0.39 2.44 -5.13
CA TRP A 154 0.60 2.62 -6.17
C TRP A 154 1.45 3.85 -5.88
N SER A 155 2.75 3.63 -5.70
CA SER A 155 3.77 4.68 -5.64
C SER A 155 4.30 4.90 -7.05
N ALA A 156 3.92 6.02 -7.65
CA ALA A 156 4.34 6.37 -9.00
C ALA A 156 5.81 6.84 -9.01
N PRO A 157 6.55 6.63 -10.12
CA PRO A 157 7.94 7.04 -10.24
C PRO A 157 8.10 8.57 -10.28
N ARG A 158 7.05 9.31 -10.65
CA ARG A 158 7.04 10.77 -10.75
C ARG A 158 6.19 11.38 -9.65
N LEU A 159 6.70 12.43 -9.02
CA LEU A 159 5.98 13.20 -7.99
C LEU A 159 4.71 13.89 -8.52
N THR A 160 4.60 14.09 -9.84
CA THR A 160 3.44 14.70 -10.50
C THR A 160 2.29 13.72 -10.73
N THR A 161 2.52 12.43 -10.51
CA THR A 161 1.53 11.38 -10.77
C THR A 161 0.93 10.94 -9.41
N PRO A 162 -0.36 11.20 -9.15
CA PRO A 162 -0.95 11.11 -7.81
C PRO A 162 -1.07 9.69 -7.23
N GLY A 163 -0.69 8.66 -7.98
CA GLY A 163 -0.76 7.28 -7.52
C GLY A 163 -2.13 6.63 -7.75
N GLY A 164 -2.44 5.61 -6.96
CA GLY A 164 -3.74 4.93 -6.99
C GLY A 164 -3.86 3.90 -5.88
N ARG A 165 -5.03 3.28 -5.78
CA ARG A 165 -5.28 2.19 -4.82
C ARG A 165 -5.48 0.87 -5.54
N LEU A 166 -4.93 -0.18 -4.98
CA LEU A 166 -5.17 -1.57 -5.36
C LEU A 166 -5.80 -2.27 -4.16
N GLN A 167 -6.99 -2.83 -4.36
CA GLN A 167 -7.67 -3.65 -3.38
C GLN A 167 -7.82 -5.06 -3.94
N MET A 168 -7.37 -6.05 -3.20
CA MET A 168 -7.42 -7.46 -3.60
C MET A 168 -8.00 -8.32 -2.49
N VAL A 169 -8.61 -9.42 -2.90
CA VAL A 169 -9.07 -10.49 -2.01
C VAL A 169 -8.45 -11.81 -2.48
N PRO A 170 -8.11 -12.72 -1.56
CA PRO A 170 -7.61 -14.01 -1.95
C PRO A 170 -8.73 -14.79 -2.66
N GLU A 171 -8.40 -15.39 -3.80
CA GLU A 171 -9.30 -16.37 -4.39
C GLU A 171 -9.27 -17.60 -3.50
N ALA A 172 -10.44 -18.06 -3.06
CA ALA A 172 -10.54 -19.30 -2.31
C ALA A 172 -9.90 -20.41 -3.14
N THR A 173 -8.75 -20.91 -2.66
CA THR A 173 -8.18 -22.13 -3.23
C THR A 173 -9.14 -23.23 -2.81
N ALA A 174 -9.99 -23.69 -3.73
CA ALA A 174 -10.82 -24.87 -3.47
C ALA A 174 -9.87 -25.95 -2.94
N PRO A 175 -10.15 -26.59 -1.79
CA PRO A 175 -9.34 -27.71 -1.36
C PRO A 175 -9.35 -28.69 -2.55
N SER A 176 -8.16 -29.16 -2.96
CA SER A 176 -8.10 -30.32 -3.85
C SER A 176 -8.89 -31.41 -3.17
N ALA A 177 -10.12 -31.63 -3.61
CA ALA A 177 -10.97 -32.66 -3.08
C ALA A 177 -10.23 -33.97 -3.36
N ARG A 178 -9.59 -34.52 -2.32
CA ARG A 178 -9.38 -35.96 -2.28
C ARG A 178 -10.80 -36.53 -2.35
N THR A 179 -11.17 -37.03 -3.53
CA THR A 179 -12.34 -37.87 -3.71
C THR A 179 -12.09 -39.15 -2.93
N GLU A 180 -12.24 -39.09 -1.61
CA GLU A 180 -12.51 -40.28 -0.83
C GLU A 180 -13.98 -40.63 -1.14
N PRO A 181 -14.27 -41.83 -1.65
CA PRO A 181 -15.65 -42.22 -1.90
C PRO A 181 -16.37 -42.21 -0.55
N VAL A 182 -17.35 -41.31 -0.41
CA VAL A 182 -18.29 -41.33 0.71
C VAL A 182 -19.01 -42.67 0.65
N ALA A 183 -18.65 -43.58 1.55
CA ALA A 183 -19.35 -44.84 1.71
C ALA A 183 -20.83 -44.53 2.01
N PRO A 184 -21.79 -45.07 1.26
CA PRO A 184 -23.19 -44.77 1.49
C PRO A 184 -23.59 -45.30 2.88
N ILE A 185 -24.08 -44.40 3.72
CA ILE A 185 -24.68 -44.74 5.02
C ILE A 185 -25.95 -45.54 4.71
N ARG A 186 -25.93 -46.85 4.96
CA ARG A 186 -27.16 -47.66 4.96
C ARG A 186 -27.98 -47.28 6.20
N GLY A 187 -29.15 -46.71 5.98
CA GLY A 187 -30.15 -46.55 7.04
C GLY A 187 -30.57 -47.92 7.56
N LEU A 188 -30.55 -48.09 8.88
CA LEU A 188 -31.11 -49.25 9.55
C LEU A 188 -32.63 -49.02 9.67
N TRP A 189 -33.39 -49.74 8.85
CA TRP A 189 -34.82 -49.98 9.02
C TRP A 189 -35.05 -51.49 8.86
#